data_AF-A0A3S1IVU9-F1
#
_entry.id   AF-A0A3S1IVU9-F1
#
_cell.length_a   1.000
_cell.length_b   1.000
_cell.length_c   1.000
_cell.angle_alpha   90.00
_cell.angle_beta   90.00
_cell.angle_gamma   90.00
#
_symmetry.space_group_name_H-M   'P 1'
#
loop_
_entity.id
_entity.type
_entity.pdbx_description
1 polymer ?
#
loop_
_entity_poly.entity_id
_entity_poly.type
_entity_poly.pdbx_seq_one_letter_code
_entity_poly.pdbx_strand_id
1 'polypeptide(L)'
;MATSIDRPDEQFKIVIEHSGAVPAADIGAILLGLDRAFTRFVRSRSGGQLEGELGVREVRHGCIEVVLEAIASTDKLLDAGAYLAPFASHLIEIAKAALDLEGPTRGPKADQKLVGDIARPVANGHARQINLVIHGNPTFNITPDVASQLIERLIPAPKETKALLPPRLPPSPLMLGDAEHIELASRGLDGTAMEVDDQWYARLVSGGGVLVPIFNQGRDIL
;
A
#
# COMPACT_ATOMS: atom_id res chain seq x y z
N MET A 1 7.64 33.95 22.08
CA MET A 1 8.07 33.22 20.87
C MET A 1 9.36 32.50 21.22
N ALA A 2 9.27 31.21 21.55
CA ALA A 2 10.44 30.40 21.85
C ALA A 2 11.04 29.94 20.52
N THR A 3 12.22 30.45 20.18
CA THR A 3 13.08 29.88 19.16
C THR A 3 13.46 28.48 19.62
N SER A 4 12.82 27.46 19.04
CA SER A 4 13.28 26.08 19.13
C SER A 4 14.72 26.06 18.65
N ILE A 5 15.66 25.90 19.58
CA ILE A 5 17.05 25.64 19.26
C ILE A 5 17.02 24.23 18.67
N ASP A 6 17.06 24.19 17.34
CA ASP A 6 17.09 22.99 16.53
C ASP A 6 18.24 22.12 17.06
N ARG A 7 17.93 21.07 17.84
CA ARG A 7 18.90 20.08 18.26
C ARG A 7 19.03 19.09 17.10
N PRO A 8 20.11 19.14 16.30
CA PRO A 8 20.30 18.20 15.19
C PRO A 8 20.39 16.74 15.67
N ASP A 9 20.66 16.54 16.96
CA ASP A 9 21.02 15.27 17.57
C ASP A 9 19.82 14.45 18.10
N GLU A 10 18.59 14.94 18.00
CA GLU A 10 17.37 14.26 18.52
C GLU A 10 16.39 13.82 17.41
N GLN A 11 16.83 13.80 16.15
CA GLN A 11 15.92 13.62 15.00
C GLN A 11 15.98 12.20 14.42
N PHE A 12 14.80 11.60 14.21
CA PHE A 12 14.64 10.41 13.37
C PHE A 12 14.49 10.87 11.92
N LYS A 13 15.33 10.37 11.02
CA LYS A 13 15.35 10.79 9.61
C LYS A 13 15.41 9.59 8.69
N ILE A 14 14.80 9.76 7.52
CA ILE A 14 15.01 8.88 6.37
C ILE A 14 15.86 9.66 5.38
N VAL A 15 16.99 9.09 4.96
CA VAL A 15 17.83 9.66 3.90
C VAL A 15 17.77 8.73 2.71
N ILE A 16 17.19 9.20 1.61
CA ILE A 16 17.07 8.47 0.35
C ILE A 16 18.05 9.08 -0.64
N GLU A 17 19.11 8.34 -0.95
CA GLU A 17 20.05 8.74 -1.98
C GLU A 17 19.60 8.25 -3.34
N HIS A 18 19.67 9.12 -4.35
CA HIS A 18 19.22 8.81 -5.70
C HIS A 18 20.05 9.60 -6.72
N SER A 19 20.07 9.13 -7.97
CA SER A 19 20.67 9.86 -9.10
C SER A 19 19.66 10.54 -10.02
N GLY A 20 18.37 10.30 -9.81
CA GLY A 20 17.28 10.80 -10.65
C GLY A 20 16.11 11.30 -9.81
N ALA A 21 14.88 10.99 -10.21
CA ALA A 21 13.70 11.23 -9.38
C ALA A 21 13.26 9.92 -8.72
N VAL A 22 12.93 9.97 -7.43
CA VAL A 22 12.26 8.86 -6.73
C VAL A 22 10.76 9.04 -6.89
N PRO A 23 10.00 8.03 -7.35
CA PRO A 23 8.55 8.14 -7.46
C PRO A 23 7.88 8.52 -6.13
N ALA A 24 6.95 9.47 -6.16
CA ALA A 24 6.22 9.90 -4.97
C ALA A 24 5.46 8.74 -4.30
N ALA A 25 5.01 7.76 -5.09
CA ALA A 25 4.35 6.56 -4.59
C ALA A 25 5.26 5.74 -3.66
N ASP A 26 6.55 5.66 -3.95
CA ASP A 26 7.53 4.93 -3.13
C ASP A 26 7.75 5.65 -1.79
N ILE A 27 7.94 6.97 -1.83
CA ILE A 27 8.10 7.80 -0.62
C ILE A 27 6.84 7.72 0.24
N GLY A 28 5.66 7.88 -0.37
CA GLY A 28 4.38 7.80 0.34
C GLY A 28 4.14 6.44 0.99
N ALA A 29 4.49 5.34 0.30
CA ALA A 29 4.40 3.99 0.85
C ALA A 29 5.29 3.81 2.08
N ILE A 30 6.53 4.33 2.03
CA ILE A 30 7.47 4.29 3.16
C ILE A 30 6.91 5.06 4.35
N LEU A 31 6.48 6.32 4.15
CA LEU A 31 5.99 7.18 5.23
C LEU A 31 4.73 6.62 5.89
N LEU A 32 3.76 6.18 5.09
CA LEU A 32 2.54 5.57 5.60
C LEU A 32 2.82 4.25 6.35
N GLY A 33 3.78 3.47 5.85
CA GLY A 33 4.20 2.24 6.49
C GLY A 33 4.86 2.50 7.84
N LEU A 34 5.75 3.48 7.92
CA LEU A 34 6.45 3.88 9.14
C LEU A 34 5.51 4.38 10.20
N ASP A 35 4.62 5.31 9.87
CA ASP A 35 3.62 5.86 10.80
C ASP A 35 2.78 4.73 11.41
N ARG A 36 2.16 3.90 10.58
CA ARG A 36 1.34 2.75 11.04
C ARG A 36 2.12 1.77 11.91
N ALA A 37 3.39 1.52 11.58
CA ALA A 37 4.24 0.63 12.37
C ALA A 37 4.61 1.26 13.72
N PHE A 38 4.91 2.57 13.73
CA PHE A 38 5.20 3.31 14.94
C PHE A 38 4.00 3.36 15.88
N THR A 39 2.80 3.65 15.38
CA THR A 39 1.56 3.63 16.18
C THR A 39 1.35 2.27 16.82
N ARG A 40 1.51 1.17 16.07
CA ARG A 40 1.42 -0.19 16.62
C ARG A 40 2.49 -0.45 17.68
N PHE A 41 3.72 -0.02 17.41
CA PHE A 41 4.85 -0.21 18.32
C PHE A 41 4.64 0.53 19.65
N VAL A 42 4.31 1.83 19.60
CA VAL A 42 4.01 2.65 20.78
C VAL A 42 2.85 2.05 21.55
N ARG A 43 1.73 1.77 20.88
CA ARG A 43 0.54 1.18 21.51
C ARG A 43 0.85 -0.15 22.20
N SER A 44 1.68 -0.99 21.59
CA SER A 44 2.10 -2.26 22.19
C SER A 44 2.98 -2.05 23.43
N ARG A 45 3.94 -1.11 23.37
CA ARG A 45 4.88 -0.85 24.47
C ARG A 45 4.27 -0.08 25.64
N SER A 46 3.28 0.76 25.37
CA SER A 46 2.58 1.54 26.39
C SER A 46 1.38 0.80 26.99
N GLY A 47 1.16 -0.48 26.65
CA GLY A 47 -0.03 -1.23 27.07
C GLY A 47 -1.35 -0.60 26.61
N GLY A 48 -1.36 0.09 25.46
CA GLY A 48 -2.51 0.78 24.90
C GLY A 48 -2.80 2.17 25.49
N GLN A 49 -2.00 2.66 26.43
CA GLN A 49 -2.23 3.95 27.09
C GLN A 49 -1.80 5.18 26.31
N LEU A 50 -1.07 5.00 25.22
CA LEU A 50 -0.54 6.05 24.35
C LEU A 50 -0.83 5.69 22.91
N GLU A 51 -1.21 6.71 22.15
CA GLU A 51 -1.27 6.66 20.70
C GLU A 51 -0.16 7.55 20.17
N GLY A 52 0.82 6.91 19.53
CA GLY A 52 1.95 7.59 18.90
C GLY A 52 1.75 7.68 17.40
N GLU A 53 2.05 8.83 16.85
CA GLU A 53 1.98 9.11 15.42
C GLU A 53 3.35 9.64 14.95
N LEU A 54 3.68 9.43 13.68
CA LEU A 54 4.84 10.05 13.05
C LEU A 54 4.41 11.20 12.15
N GLY A 55 4.79 12.41 12.54
CA GLY A 55 4.67 13.60 11.71
C GLY A 55 5.87 13.78 10.79
N VAL A 56 5.64 14.33 9.60
CA VAL A 56 6.72 14.82 8.73
C VAL A 56 6.99 16.28 9.09
N ARG A 57 8.17 16.55 9.64
CA ARG A 57 8.58 17.91 10.04
C ARG A 57 9.17 18.70 8.88
N GLU A 58 10.02 18.05 8.09
CA GLU A 58 10.80 18.71 7.04
C GLU A 58 11.14 17.72 5.92
N VAL A 59 11.16 18.20 4.68
CA VAL A 59 11.68 17.48 3.51
C VAL A 59 12.76 18.35 2.87
N ARG A 60 13.99 17.82 2.78
CA ARG A 60 15.12 18.52 2.14
C ARG A 60 15.43 17.93 0.76
N HIS A 61 15.95 18.78 -0.13
CA HIS A 61 16.25 18.43 -1.52
C HIS A 61 17.78 18.35 -1.76
N GLY A 62 18.19 17.33 -2.51
CA GLY A 62 19.60 17.01 -2.82
C GLY A 62 19.80 15.50 -2.76
N CYS A 63 19.75 14.96 -1.55
CA CYS A 63 19.19 13.65 -1.25
C CYS A 63 17.84 13.89 -0.57
N ILE A 64 16.84 13.02 -0.77
CA ILE A 64 15.55 13.22 -0.11
C ILE A 64 15.76 12.88 1.37
N GLU A 65 15.81 13.91 2.21
CA GLU A 65 15.85 13.77 3.66
C GLU A 65 14.47 14.08 4.21
N VAL A 66 13.85 13.10 4.87
CA VAL A 66 12.57 13.28 5.57
C VAL A 66 12.83 13.25 7.06
N VAL A 67 12.63 14.37 7.73
CA VAL A 67 12.72 14.48 9.20
C VAL A 67 11.38 14.12 9.80
N LEU A 68 11.37 13.12 10.67
CA LEU A 68 10.19 12.60 11.33
C LEU A 68 10.20 12.99 12.80
N GLU A 69 9.04 13.41 13.30
CA GLU A 69 8.80 13.69 14.71
C GLU A 69 7.71 12.76 15.26
N ALA A 70 7.89 12.33 16.49
CA ALA A 70 6.88 11.52 17.17
C ALA A 70 5.91 12.45 17.90
N ILE A 71 4.61 12.27 17.63
CA ILE A 71 3.52 13.05 18.20
C ILE A 71 2.68 12.12 19.07
N ALA A 72 2.25 12.58 20.24
CA ALA A 72 1.28 11.89 21.09
C ALA A 72 -0.04 12.66 21.15
N SER A 73 -1.18 11.96 21.20
CA SER A 73 -2.49 12.61 21.32
C SER A 73 -2.69 13.30 22.68
N THR A 74 -2.46 14.61 22.64
CA THR A 74 -2.97 15.76 23.43
C THR A 74 -3.11 15.75 24.97
N ASP A 75 -2.99 14.65 25.72
CA ASP A 75 -3.22 14.72 27.20
C ASP A 75 -2.06 14.24 28.07
N LYS A 76 -1.00 13.69 27.47
CA LYS A 76 0.20 13.31 28.22
C LYS A 76 1.40 13.91 27.53
N LEU A 77 2.08 14.80 28.25
CA LEU A 77 3.48 15.22 28.05
C LEU A 77 4.46 14.03 28.18
N LEU A 78 4.08 12.85 27.70
CA LEU A 78 4.95 11.71 27.55
C LEU A 78 5.61 11.87 26.19
N ASP A 79 6.92 12.00 26.22
CA ASP A 79 7.76 12.19 25.05
C ASP A 79 7.68 10.96 24.16
N ALA A 80 6.79 11.00 23.15
CA ALA A 80 6.73 9.97 22.11
C ALA A 80 8.08 9.81 21.40
N GLY A 81 8.95 10.84 21.46
CA GLY A 81 10.33 10.78 21.00
C GLY A 81 11.16 9.71 21.69
N ALA A 82 10.86 9.36 22.95
CA ALA A 82 11.52 8.27 23.66
C ALA A 82 11.33 6.90 22.98
N TYR A 83 10.31 6.75 22.12
CA TYR A 83 10.04 5.52 21.39
C TYR A 83 10.74 5.45 20.02
N LEU A 84 11.33 6.54 19.51
CA LEU A 84 11.96 6.55 18.19
C LEU A 84 13.18 5.61 18.10
N ALA A 85 14.10 5.69 19.07
CA ALA A 85 15.28 4.84 19.09
C ALA A 85 14.96 3.34 19.29
N PRO A 86 14.07 2.96 20.24
CA PRO A 86 13.57 1.59 20.34
C PRO A 86 12.84 1.12 19.08
N PHE A 87 12.07 1.98 18.42
CA PHE A 87 11.33 1.64 17.21
C PHE A 87 12.26 1.30 16.04
N ALA A 88 13.30 2.10 15.79
CA ALA A 88 14.23 1.74 14.72
C ALA A 88 15.04 0.48 15.04
N SER A 89 15.40 0.28 16.32
CA SER A 89 16.02 -0.99 16.76
C SER A 89 15.13 -2.18 16.40
N HIS A 90 13.82 -2.06 16.63
CA HIS A 90 12.83 -3.06 16.24
C HIS A 90 12.78 -3.29 14.73
N LEU A 91 12.82 -2.23 13.90
CA LEU A 91 12.89 -2.38 12.44
C LEU A 91 14.17 -3.11 11.98
N ILE A 92 15.30 -2.82 12.61
CA ILE A 92 16.59 -3.48 12.33
C ILE A 92 16.52 -4.96 12.70
N GLU A 93 15.92 -5.30 13.84
CA GLU A 93 15.74 -6.70 14.24
C GLU A 93 14.88 -7.48 13.24
N ILE A 94 13.80 -6.86 12.74
CA ILE A 94 12.96 -7.48 11.70
C ILE A 94 13.74 -7.66 10.40
N ALA A 95 14.49 -6.63 9.97
CA ALA A 95 15.30 -6.71 8.76
C ALA A 95 16.40 -7.77 8.87
N LYS A 96 17.11 -7.83 10.01
CA LYS A 96 18.10 -8.88 10.28
C LYS A 96 17.46 -10.26 10.28
N ALA A 97 16.30 -10.43 10.92
CA ALA A 97 15.58 -11.70 10.92
C ALA A 97 15.06 -12.09 9.52
N ALA A 98 14.89 -11.13 8.61
CA ALA A 98 14.54 -11.41 7.22
C ALA A 98 15.75 -11.82 6.38
N LEU A 99 16.95 -11.31 6.70
CA LEU A 99 18.21 -11.64 6.05
C LEU A 99 18.84 -12.94 6.58
N ASP A 100 18.58 -13.31 7.83
CA ASP A 100 19.15 -14.49 8.45
C ASP A 100 18.57 -15.77 7.82
N LEU A 101 19.40 -16.49 7.08
CA LEU A 101 19.01 -17.59 6.18
C LEU A 101 18.51 -18.83 6.91
N GLU A 102 18.82 -18.96 8.20
CA GLU A 102 18.61 -20.17 9.00
C GLU A 102 17.39 -20.09 9.95
N GLY A 103 16.70 -18.95 10.03
CA GLY A 103 15.62 -18.71 11.01
C GLY A 103 14.28 -18.32 10.41
N PRO A 104 13.15 -18.61 11.09
CA PRO A 104 11.86 -18.04 10.71
C PRO A 104 11.90 -16.52 10.91
N THR A 105 11.50 -15.76 9.89
CA THR A 105 11.39 -14.30 9.97
C THR A 105 10.51 -13.91 11.15
N ARG A 106 11.10 -13.23 12.15
CA ARG A 106 10.39 -12.82 13.37
C ARG A 106 9.70 -11.47 13.16
N GLY A 107 8.51 -11.33 13.74
CA GLY A 107 7.74 -10.08 13.76
C GLY A 107 6.41 -10.13 13.00
N PRO A 108 5.53 -9.12 13.18
CA PRO A 108 4.27 -9.04 12.46
C PRO A 108 4.46 -8.94 10.94
N LYS A 109 3.62 -9.61 10.15
CA LYS A 109 3.63 -9.51 8.67
C LYS A 109 3.56 -8.07 8.16
N ALA A 110 2.86 -7.20 8.89
CA ALA A 110 2.76 -5.78 8.57
C ALA A 110 4.11 -5.05 8.68
N ASP A 111 4.94 -5.41 9.67
CA ASP A 111 6.25 -4.79 9.86
C ASP A 111 7.28 -5.39 8.88
N GLN A 112 7.15 -6.68 8.55
CA GLN A 112 7.89 -7.31 7.45
C GLN A 112 7.59 -6.62 6.11
N LYS A 113 6.30 -6.35 5.82
CA LYS A 113 5.89 -5.60 4.63
C LYS A 113 6.51 -4.22 4.60
N LEU A 114 6.56 -3.52 5.74
CA LEU A 114 7.24 -2.22 5.84
C LEU A 114 8.71 -2.33 5.45
N VAL A 115 9.47 -3.28 6.00
CA VAL A 115 10.87 -3.48 5.62
C VAL A 115 11.01 -3.71 4.11
N GLY A 116 10.11 -4.51 3.52
CA GLY A 116 10.04 -4.70 2.07
C GLY A 116 9.70 -3.42 1.30
N ASP A 117 8.79 -2.59 1.80
CA ASP A 117 8.42 -1.32 1.18
C ASP A 117 9.57 -0.28 1.26
N ILE A 118 10.40 -0.31 2.32
CA ILE A 118 11.62 0.52 2.41
C ILE A 118 12.70 -0.01 1.44
N ALA A 119 12.81 -1.33 1.26
CA ALA A 119 13.79 -1.91 0.35
C ALA A 119 13.44 -1.74 -1.14
N ARG A 120 12.15 -1.70 -1.47
CA ARG A 120 11.65 -1.74 -2.86
C ARG A 120 12.23 -0.65 -3.77
N PRO A 121 12.34 0.64 -3.36
CA PRO A 121 12.89 1.67 -4.24
C PRO A 121 14.36 1.43 -4.58
N VAL A 122 15.13 0.83 -3.67
CA VAL A 122 16.53 0.46 -3.91
C VAL A 122 16.60 -0.75 -4.85
N ALA A 123 15.79 -1.78 -4.61
CA ALA A 123 15.73 -2.97 -5.46
C ALA A 123 15.28 -2.66 -6.90
N ASN A 124 14.36 -1.70 -7.07
CA ASN A 124 13.89 -1.25 -8.38
C ASN A 124 14.86 -0.26 -9.07
N GLY A 125 15.96 0.13 -8.41
CA GLY A 125 16.93 1.10 -8.93
C GLY A 125 16.45 2.56 -8.92
N HIS A 126 15.32 2.85 -8.26
CA HIS A 126 14.84 4.23 -8.07
C HIS A 126 15.67 5.01 -7.04
N ALA A 127 16.22 4.31 -6.05
CA ALA A 127 17.16 4.82 -5.06
C ALA A 127 18.48 4.04 -5.12
N ARG A 128 19.59 4.70 -4.81
CA ARG A 128 20.91 4.09 -4.66
C ARG A 128 21.05 3.42 -3.29
N GLN A 129 20.58 4.10 -2.25
CA GLN A 129 20.51 3.59 -0.89
C GLN A 129 19.46 4.33 -0.08
N ILE A 130 18.95 3.67 0.96
CA ILE A 130 18.04 4.27 1.94
C ILE A 130 18.61 4.04 3.34
N ASN A 131 18.75 5.12 4.10
CA ASN A 131 19.25 5.10 5.47
C ASN A 131 18.18 5.56 6.45
N LEU A 132 17.94 4.81 7.53
CA LEU A 132 17.26 5.30 8.73
C LEU A 132 18.29 5.83 9.71
N VAL A 133 18.23 7.13 9.98
CA VAL A 133 19.17 7.85 10.83
C VAL A 133 18.47 8.22 12.12
N ILE A 134 19.10 7.92 13.26
CA ILE A 134 18.67 8.38 14.58
C ILE A 134 19.83 9.09 15.23
N HIS A 135 19.61 10.30 15.73
CA HIS A 135 20.62 11.07 16.44
C HIS A 135 21.91 11.23 15.61
N GLY A 136 21.76 11.49 14.31
CA GLY A 136 22.87 11.61 13.36
C GLY A 136 23.56 10.30 12.96
N ASN A 137 23.20 9.17 13.58
CA ASN A 137 23.82 7.87 13.28
C ASN A 137 22.95 7.05 12.32
N PRO A 138 23.49 6.55 11.18
CA PRO A 138 22.77 5.61 10.33
C PRO A 138 22.61 4.29 11.08
N THR A 139 21.39 4.04 11.53
CA THR A 139 21.03 2.84 12.30
C THR A 139 20.64 1.67 11.41
N PHE A 140 20.05 1.95 10.24
CA PHE A 140 19.68 0.94 9.25
C PHE A 140 20.03 1.43 7.85
N ASN A 141 20.87 0.70 7.14
CA ASN A 141 21.29 1.01 5.78
C ASN A 141 20.79 -0.09 4.83
N ILE A 142 20.03 0.31 3.82
CA ILE A 142 19.58 -0.56 2.74
C ILE A 142 20.36 -0.21 1.47
N THR A 143 21.34 -1.07 1.16
CA THR A 143 22.10 -1.07 -0.10
C THR A 143 21.43 -1.98 -1.14
N PRO A 144 21.82 -1.92 -2.43
CA PRO A 144 21.25 -2.76 -3.47
C PRO A 144 21.30 -4.27 -3.18
N ASP A 145 22.41 -4.76 -2.62
CA ASP A 145 22.57 -6.17 -2.25
C ASP A 145 21.59 -6.58 -1.14
N VAL A 146 21.47 -5.74 -0.11
CA VAL A 146 20.55 -5.95 1.01
C VAL A 146 19.10 -5.87 0.55
N ALA A 147 18.78 -4.88 -0.30
CA ALA A 147 17.44 -4.68 -0.83
C ALA A 147 16.96 -5.90 -1.62
N SER A 148 17.82 -6.45 -2.48
CA SER A 148 17.50 -7.61 -3.31
C SER A 148 17.18 -8.83 -2.44
N GLN A 149 18.02 -9.11 -1.45
CA GLN A 149 17.80 -10.20 -0.48
C GLN A 149 16.52 -10.01 0.33
N LEU A 150 16.25 -8.80 0.81
CA LEU A 150 15.03 -8.49 1.57
C LEU A 150 13.78 -8.70 0.72
N ILE A 151 13.78 -8.26 -0.54
CA ILE A 151 12.64 -8.40 -1.44
C ILE A 151 12.36 -9.88 -1.75
N GLU A 152 13.39 -10.67 -2.09
CA GLU A 152 13.25 -12.11 -2.36
C GLU A 152 12.65 -12.88 -1.17
N ARG A 153 12.92 -12.43 0.06
CA ARG A 153 12.49 -13.10 1.29
C ARG A 153 11.13 -12.63 1.80
N LEU A 154 10.91 -11.32 1.80
CA LEU A 154 9.76 -10.68 2.42
C LEU A 154 8.58 -10.54 1.48
N ILE A 155 8.86 -10.42 0.19
CA ILE A 155 7.85 -10.39 -0.85
C ILE A 155 7.93 -11.76 -1.51
N PRO A 156 7.08 -12.72 -1.11
CA PRO A 156 7.00 -13.97 -1.85
C PRO A 156 6.80 -13.60 -3.32
N ALA A 157 7.59 -14.22 -4.20
CA ALA A 157 7.36 -14.16 -5.64
C ALA A 157 5.85 -14.26 -5.84
N PRO A 158 5.22 -13.36 -6.63
CA PRO A 158 3.79 -13.40 -6.82
C PRO A 158 3.48 -14.85 -7.09
N LYS A 159 2.72 -15.50 -6.18
CA LYS A 159 2.23 -16.85 -6.44
C LYS A 159 1.74 -16.73 -7.86
N GLU A 160 2.27 -17.54 -8.78
CA GLU A 160 1.64 -17.68 -10.08
C GLU A 160 0.19 -17.96 -9.72
N THR A 161 -0.62 -16.91 -9.79
CA THR A 161 -2.04 -16.99 -9.61
C THR A 161 -2.36 -17.80 -10.82
N LYS A 162 -2.41 -19.13 -10.63
CA LYS A 162 -2.75 -20.15 -11.61
C LYS A 162 -3.76 -19.48 -12.51
N ALA A 163 -3.33 -19.01 -13.70
CA ALA A 163 -3.95 -17.87 -14.36
C ALA A 163 -5.47 -18.04 -14.27
N LEU A 164 -6.08 -17.35 -13.30
CA LEU A 164 -7.50 -17.18 -13.32
C LEU A 164 -7.61 -16.35 -14.57
N LEU A 165 -8.14 -16.99 -15.62
CA LEU A 165 -8.51 -16.37 -16.87
C LEU A 165 -8.87 -14.92 -16.54
N PRO A 166 -8.27 -13.92 -17.21
CA PRO A 166 -8.54 -12.52 -16.92
C PRO A 166 -10.05 -12.40 -16.70
N PRO A 167 -10.51 -11.73 -15.62
CA PRO A 167 -11.94 -11.61 -15.34
C PRO A 167 -12.58 -11.28 -16.67
N ARG A 168 -13.42 -12.21 -17.17
CA ARG A 168 -14.06 -12.01 -18.47
C ARG A 168 -14.70 -10.65 -18.33
N LEU A 169 -14.18 -9.66 -19.06
CA LEU A 169 -14.86 -8.38 -19.16
C LEU A 169 -16.32 -8.76 -19.45
N PRO A 170 -17.28 -8.29 -18.65
CA PRO A 170 -18.68 -8.57 -18.95
C PRO A 170 -18.85 -8.22 -20.43
N PRO A 171 -19.44 -9.12 -21.24
CA PRO A 171 -19.58 -8.89 -22.67
C PRO A 171 -20.15 -7.49 -22.81
N SER A 172 -19.41 -6.61 -23.50
CA SER A 172 -19.82 -5.22 -23.66
C SER A 172 -21.25 -5.26 -24.19
N PRO A 173 -22.20 -4.56 -23.54
CA PRO A 173 -23.59 -4.61 -23.96
C PRO A 173 -23.64 -4.27 -25.45
N LEU A 174 -24.25 -5.16 -26.23
CA LEU A 174 -24.43 -4.95 -27.66
C LEU A 174 -25.29 -3.69 -27.81
N MET A 175 -24.66 -2.58 -28.21
CA MET A 175 -25.37 -1.33 -28.46
C MET A 175 -26.13 -1.50 -29.77
N LEU A 176 -27.44 -1.67 -29.66
CA LEU A 176 -28.34 -1.71 -30.81
C LEU A 176 -28.40 -0.32 -31.45
N GLY A 177 -28.42 -0.27 -32.78
CA GLY A 177 -28.73 0.97 -33.49
C GLY A 177 -30.21 1.35 -33.35
N ASP A 178 -30.54 2.62 -33.58
CA ASP A 178 -31.92 3.12 -33.48
C ASP A 178 -32.92 2.33 -34.35
N ALA A 179 -32.49 1.86 -35.52
CA ALA A 179 -33.32 1.07 -36.43
C ALA A 179 -33.67 -0.32 -35.85
N GLU A 180 -32.71 -0.99 -35.23
CA GLU A 180 -32.89 -2.30 -34.59
C GLU A 180 -33.75 -2.18 -33.33
N HIS A 181 -33.57 -1.09 -32.57
CA HIS A 181 -34.40 -0.77 -31.42
C HIS A 181 -35.87 -0.55 -31.81
N ILE A 182 -36.14 0.20 -32.88
CA ILE A 182 -37.50 0.41 -33.40
C ILE A 182 -38.12 -0.90 -33.89
N GLU A 183 -37.35 -1.75 -34.56
CA GLU A 183 -37.83 -3.05 -35.02
C GLU A 183 -38.22 -3.96 -33.85
N LEU A 184 -37.39 -4.06 -32.81
CA LEU A 184 -37.67 -4.87 -31.62
C LEU A 184 -38.86 -4.32 -30.82
N ALA A 185 -38.96 -3.00 -30.66
CA ALA A 185 -40.10 -2.35 -30.03
C ALA A 185 -41.41 -2.64 -30.79
N SER A 186 -41.38 -2.66 -32.13
CA SER A 186 -42.55 -2.99 -32.96
C SER A 186 -43.04 -4.45 -32.78
N ARG A 187 -42.14 -5.34 -32.33
CA ARG A 187 -42.44 -6.75 -31.98
C ARG A 187 -42.85 -6.91 -30.50
N GLY A 188 -43.02 -5.81 -29.76
CA GLY A 188 -43.40 -5.83 -28.34
C GLY A 188 -42.27 -6.20 -27.39
N LEU A 189 -41.03 -6.19 -27.86
CA LEU A 189 -39.81 -6.54 -27.12
C LEU A 189 -39.09 -5.27 -26.65
N ASP A 190 -39.82 -4.41 -25.96
CA ASP A 190 -39.29 -3.22 -25.31
C ASP A 190 -38.99 -3.53 -23.84
N GLY A 191 -37.81 -3.15 -23.35
CA GLY A 191 -37.34 -3.57 -22.03
C GLY A 191 -35.99 -2.99 -21.62
N THR A 192 -35.67 -3.16 -20.34
CA THR A 192 -34.39 -2.73 -19.76
C THR A 192 -33.51 -3.95 -19.52
N ALA A 193 -32.28 -3.94 -20.07
CA ALA A 193 -31.28 -4.95 -19.76
C ALA A 193 -30.62 -4.65 -18.41
N MET A 194 -30.45 -5.69 -17.58
CA MET A 194 -29.82 -5.61 -16.26
C MET A 194 -28.94 -6.84 -16.00
N GLU A 195 -27.86 -6.64 -15.28
CA GLU A 195 -26.96 -7.70 -14.85
C GLU A 195 -27.31 -8.14 -13.42
N VAL A 196 -27.51 -9.44 -13.21
CA VAL A 196 -27.78 -10.07 -11.90
C VAL A 196 -26.96 -11.35 -11.82
N ASP A 197 -26.11 -11.47 -10.78
CA ASP A 197 -25.25 -12.64 -10.55
C ASP A 197 -24.46 -13.10 -11.80
N ASP A 198 -23.79 -12.16 -12.46
CA ASP A 198 -22.98 -12.35 -13.69
C ASP A 198 -23.78 -12.88 -14.90
N GLN A 199 -25.11 -12.72 -14.91
CA GLN A 199 -26.00 -13.04 -16.03
C GLN A 199 -26.83 -11.82 -16.47
N TRP A 200 -26.98 -11.64 -17.78
CA TRP A 200 -27.79 -10.56 -18.34
C TRP A 200 -29.25 -10.99 -18.46
N TYR A 201 -30.15 -10.17 -17.94
CA TYR A 201 -31.59 -10.34 -18.02
C TYR A 201 -32.25 -9.12 -18.67
N ALA A 202 -33.31 -9.35 -19.44
CA ALA A 202 -34.22 -8.33 -19.93
C ALA A 202 -35.45 -8.29 -19.03
N ARG A 203 -35.78 -7.10 -18.55
CA ARG A 203 -37.10 -6.82 -17.99
C ARG A 203 -37.97 -6.24 -19.10
N LEU A 204 -38.90 -7.04 -19.62
CA LEU A 204 -39.84 -6.59 -20.64
C LEU A 204 -40.92 -5.69 -20.03
N VAL A 205 -41.25 -4.59 -20.70
CA VAL A 205 -42.26 -3.61 -20.25
C VAL A 205 -43.64 -4.27 -20.10
N SER A 206 -43.96 -5.24 -20.95
CA SER A 206 -45.22 -6.01 -20.94
C SER A 206 -45.20 -7.21 -19.96
N GLY A 207 -44.04 -7.57 -19.40
CA GLY A 207 -43.83 -8.83 -18.67
C GLY A 207 -44.09 -8.79 -17.17
N GLY A 208 -44.76 -7.74 -16.64
CA GLY A 208 -45.11 -7.66 -15.22
C GLY A 208 -43.94 -7.64 -14.23
N GLY A 209 -42.71 -7.36 -14.70
CA GLY A 209 -41.50 -7.39 -13.87
C GLY A 209 -40.74 -8.72 -13.88
N VAL A 210 -41.13 -9.69 -14.71
CA VAL A 210 -40.38 -10.93 -14.92
C VAL A 210 -39.08 -10.64 -15.66
N LEU A 211 -37.98 -11.22 -15.16
CA LEU A 211 -36.65 -11.16 -15.77
C LEU A 211 -36.44 -12.35 -16.72
N VAL A 212 -36.07 -12.07 -17.97
CA VAL A 212 -35.82 -13.08 -19.00
C VAL A 212 -34.33 -13.08 -19.36
N PRO A 213 -33.59 -14.21 -19.26
CA PRO A 213 -32.17 -14.22 -19.57
C PRO A 213 -31.90 -13.89 -21.04
N ILE A 214 -30.95 -12.99 -21.32
CA ILE A 214 -30.60 -12.50 -22.67
C ILE A 214 -29.51 -13.37 -23.32
N PHE A 215 -28.67 -14.03 -22.52
CA PHE A 215 -27.65 -14.94 -23.04
C PHE A 215 -27.53 -16.18 -22.16
N ASN A 216 -27.68 -17.36 -22.75
CA ASN A 216 -27.11 -18.57 -22.18
C ASN A 216 -26.41 -19.37 -23.28
N GLN A 217 -25.29 -19.96 -22.92
CA GLN A 217 -24.26 -20.48 -23.82
C GLN A 217 -24.81 -21.34 -24.98
N GLY A 218 -24.66 -20.85 -26.21
CA GLY A 218 -24.82 -21.61 -27.44
C GLY A 218 -26.21 -21.54 -28.09
N ARG A 219 -26.33 -20.64 -29.07
CA ARG A 219 -27.42 -20.41 -30.05
C ARG A 219 -28.48 -19.35 -29.70
N ASP A 220 -28.54 -18.39 -30.63
CA ASP A 220 -29.68 -17.64 -31.16
C ASP A 220 -31.00 -17.77 -30.42
N ILE A 221 -31.43 -16.66 -29.80
CA ILE A 221 -32.83 -16.19 -29.87
C ILE A 221 -32.80 -14.66 -29.96
N LEU A 222 -32.95 -14.13 -31.18
CA LEU A 222 -34.10 -13.30 -31.62
C LEU A 222 -34.06 -13.17 -33.16
#